data_AF-A0A1S3KB08-F1
#
_entry.id   AF-A0A1S3KB08-F1
#
_cell.length_a   1.000
_cell.length_b   1.000
_cell.length_c   1.000
_cell.angle_alpha   90.00
_cell.angle_beta   90.00
_cell.angle_gamma   90.00
#
_symmetry.space_group_name_H-M   'P 1'
#
loop_
_entity.id
_entity.type
_entity.pdbx_description
1 polymer ?
#
loop_
_entity_poly.entity_id
_entity_poly.type
_entity_poly.pdbx_seq_one_letter_code
_entity_poly.pdbx_strand_id
1 'polypeptide(L)'
;MARTWTAYMTLFVIYFLTTSSKVVTCLGNSTGEETCQCTVKTLRMLLSEETAVRTKLQTEYQEKVGSLEKQIAELKDLSKLSIGQYRSCNEILQEIPNAVSGTYTISTNIGPVQVYCEMGLNGGGYTFLPSSVIVDGAGLDLTPLTTDTSQVLVRILEQTGSQPYTILQQLAAYSSIPIHVSINSNDGYQGPNNKALGPYMFLGFLPTNVAADPSKAAQGFRSNGRDVTFTNCDRNPNSYFATFPNHDEKNPVPHNPHFYQLHRNWRQSARQPPSGRTMPTNYFFFTEIHFGGCGVYTSSDKWTDARGIAIGTK
;
A
#
# COMPACT_ATOMS: atom_id res chain seq x y z
N MET A 1 88.55 -58.05 -20.07
CA MET A 1 87.54 -57.99 -21.14
C MET A 1 86.17 -57.73 -20.51
N ALA A 2 85.51 -56.64 -20.92
CA ALA A 2 84.04 -56.35 -20.99
C ALA A 2 83.12 -56.68 -19.78
N ARG A 3 82.04 -55.96 -19.44
CA ARG A 3 81.34 -54.76 -19.96
C ARG A 3 80.23 -54.40 -18.94
N THR A 4 80.05 -53.08 -18.72
CA THR A 4 78.82 -52.28 -18.51
C THR A 4 77.43 -52.95 -18.50
N TRP A 5 76.56 -52.50 -17.57
CA TRP A 5 75.13 -52.24 -17.83
C TRP A 5 74.63 -50.95 -17.12
N THR A 6 73.68 -50.31 -17.78
CA THR A 6 73.35 -48.87 -17.86
C THR A 6 72.33 -48.41 -16.81
N ALA A 7 72.47 -47.16 -16.36
CA ALA A 7 71.50 -46.44 -15.53
C ALA A 7 70.40 -45.79 -16.39
N TYR A 8 69.15 -45.94 -15.96
CA TYR A 8 67.99 -45.14 -16.37
C TYR A 8 67.44 -44.45 -15.12
N MET A 9 67.42 -43.11 -15.10
CA MET A 9 66.41 -42.28 -14.42
C MET A 9 66.83 -40.81 -14.57
N THR A 10 66.42 -40.25 -15.70
CA THR A 10 66.65 -38.87 -16.11
C THR A 10 65.45 -38.01 -15.69
N LEU A 11 65.74 -36.90 -15.02
CA LEU A 11 64.97 -35.65 -14.87
C LEU A 11 63.43 -35.74 -14.76
N PHE A 12 62.91 -35.43 -13.57
CA PHE A 12 61.60 -34.79 -13.40
C PHE A 12 61.83 -33.37 -12.85
N VAL A 13 61.99 -32.39 -13.75
CA VAL A 13 61.96 -30.96 -13.43
C VAL A 13 60.56 -30.48 -13.74
N ILE A 14 59.73 -30.36 -12.72
CA ILE A 14 58.39 -29.78 -12.83
C ILE A 14 58.55 -28.26 -12.82
N TYR A 15 58.37 -27.63 -13.99
CA TYR A 15 58.11 -26.21 -14.13
C TYR A 15 56.69 -25.92 -13.60
N PHE A 16 56.58 -25.22 -12.47
CA PHE A 16 55.32 -24.55 -12.09
C PHE A 16 55.48 -23.04 -12.25
N LEU A 17 54.53 -22.49 -13.00
CA LEU A 17 54.48 -21.12 -13.48
C LEU A 17 54.39 -20.09 -12.34
N THR A 18 55.08 -19.00 -12.62
CA THR A 18 55.26 -17.77 -11.86
C THR A 18 53.97 -16.96 -11.68
N THR A 19 53.67 -16.59 -10.43
CA THR A 19 53.21 -15.23 -10.03
C THR A 19 53.50 -14.92 -8.55
N SER A 20 53.98 -15.86 -7.74
CA SER A 20 54.48 -15.62 -6.39
C SER A 20 56.01 -15.74 -6.36
N SER A 21 56.68 -14.64 -6.02
CA SER A 21 58.14 -14.50 -6.00
C SER A 21 58.80 -15.25 -4.83
N LYS A 22 58.74 -16.58 -4.79
CA LYS A 22 59.54 -17.39 -3.85
C LYS A 22 60.17 -18.59 -4.54
N VAL A 23 61.42 -18.42 -4.96
CA VAL A 23 62.29 -19.52 -5.41
C VAL A 23 62.76 -20.28 -4.16
N VAL A 24 62.45 -21.57 -4.07
CA VAL A 24 62.91 -22.46 -3.00
C VAL A 24 64.15 -23.21 -3.50
N THR A 25 65.29 -23.04 -2.82
CA THR A 25 66.52 -23.80 -3.05
C THR A 25 66.62 -24.92 -2.01
N CYS A 26 66.73 -26.17 -2.47
CA CYS A 26 67.03 -27.32 -1.61
C CYS A 26 68.47 -27.78 -1.90
N LEU A 27 69.35 -27.70 -0.90
CA LEU A 27 70.67 -28.33 -0.93
C LEU A 27 70.57 -29.66 -0.20
N GLY A 28 70.60 -30.77 -0.94
CA GLY A 28 70.73 -32.11 -0.37
C GLY A 28 72.20 -32.47 -0.27
N ASN A 29 72.63 -32.98 0.89
CA ASN A 29 73.82 -33.81 0.94
C ASN A 29 73.55 -35.09 1.73
N SER A 30 74.23 -36.13 1.30
CA SER A 30 74.04 -37.54 1.58
C SER A 30 73.94 -37.93 3.06
N THR A 31 73.23 -39.05 3.26
CA THR A 31 73.15 -39.96 4.44
C THR A 31 72.06 -39.67 5.47
N GLY A 32 71.05 -40.55 5.50
CA GLY A 32 70.23 -40.86 6.67
C GLY A 32 69.13 -39.87 7.04
N GLU A 33 67.87 -40.22 6.71
CA GLU A 33 66.63 -39.85 7.40
C GLU A 33 66.19 -38.38 7.61
N GLU A 34 66.96 -37.35 7.25
CA GLU A 34 66.54 -35.94 7.50
C GLU A 34 65.96 -35.18 6.29
N THR A 35 65.91 -35.74 5.08
CA THR A 35 65.64 -34.98 3.84
C THR A 35 64.17 -34.87 3.38
N CYS A 36 63.17 -35.05 4.24
CA CYS A 36 61.74 -34.92 3.85
C CYS A 36 60.92 -33.86 4.61
N GLN A 37 61.48 -33.13 5.58
CA GLN A 37 60.70 -32.16 6.37
C GLN A 37 60.43 -30.81 5.67
N CYS A 38 61.36 -30.31 4.84
CA CYS A 38 61.18 -29.02 4.14
C CYS A 38 60.07 -29.06 3.07
N THR A 39 59.92 -30.18 2.37
CA THR A 39 58.92 -30.37 1.31
C THR A 39 57.50 -30.39 1.90
N VAL A 40 57.32 -31.07 3.04
CA VAL A 40 56.02 -31.18 3.74
C VAL A 40 55.59 -29.84 4.33
N LYS A 41 56.52 -29.06 4.90
CA LYS A 41 56.21 -27.73 5.46
C LYS A 41 55.77 -26.75 4.38
N THR A 42 56.42 -26.77 3.22
CA THR A 42 56.09 -25.91 2.07
C THR A 42 54.74 -26.29 1.45
N LEU A 43 54.47 -27.60 1.28
CA LEU A 43 53.17 -28.07 0.79
C LEU A 43 52.02 -27.66 1.70
N ARG A 44 52.18 -27.77 3.02
CA ARG A 44 51.17 -27.34 4.00
C ARG A 44 50.88 -25.84 3.89
N MET A 45 51.91 -25.03 3.64
CA MET A 45 51.78 -23.58 3.49
C MET A 45 50.99 -23.23 2.22
N LEU A 46 51.33 -23.83 1.08
CA LEU A 46 50.59 -23.65 -0.18
C LEU A 46 49.14 -24.13 -0.07
N LEU A 47 48.91 -25.28 0.59
CA LEU A 47 47.56 -25.79 0.81
C LEU A 47 46.75 -24.85 1.71
N SER A 48 47.38 -24.24 2.71
CA SER A 48 46.75 -23.24 3.58
C SER A 48 46.40 -21.94 2.84
N GLU A 49 47.25 -21.50 1.92
CA GLU A 49 46.98 -20.33 1.08
C GLU A 49 45.86 -20.62 0.07
N GLU A 50 45.86 -21.78 -0.58
CA GLU A 50 44.80 -22.17 -1.51
C GLU A 50 43.45 -22.29 -0.80
N THR A 51 43.41 -22.89 0.39
CA THR A 51 42.17 -22.95 1.19
C THR A 51 41.70 -21.56 1.60
N ALA A 52 42.59 -20.66 2.03
CA ALA A 52 42.22 -19.28 2.34
C ALA A 52 41.65 -18.52 1.12
N VAL A 53 42.26 -18.68 -0.05
CA VAL A 53 41.78 -18.08 -1.31
C VAL A 53 40.41 -18.65 -1.70
N ARG A 54 40.24 -19.98 -1.65
CA ARG A 54 38.96 -20.64 -1.94
C ARG A 54 37.86 -20.17 -1.00
N THR A 55 38.13 -20.08 0.30
CA THR A 55 37.14 -19.60 1.28
C THR A 55 36.74 -18.16 0.99
N LYS A 56 37.71 -17.26 0.72
CA LYS A 56 37.41 -15.87 0.39
C LYS A 56 36.56 -15.74 -0.87
N LEU A 57 36.92 -16.47 -1.93
CA LEU A 57 36.16 -16.48 -3.19
C LEU A 57 34.74 -17.04 -2.98
N GLN A 58 34.60 -18.08 -2.17
CA GLN A 58 33.30 -18.66 -1.84
C GLN A 58 32.43 -17.65 -1.09
N THR A 59 32.96 -16.95 -0.10
CA THR A 59 32.20 -15.92 0.64
C THR A 59 31.76 -14.79 -0.28
N GLU A 60 32.65 -14.26 -1.13
CA GLU A 60 32.31 -13.19 -2.08
C GLU A 60 31.24 -13.65 -3.11
N TYR A 61 31.33 -14.90 -3.57
CA TYR A 61 30.31 -15.48 -4.44
C TYR A 61 28.95 -15.58 -3.75
N GLN A 62 28.91 -16.06 -2.50
CA GLN A 62 27.65 -16.18 -1.74
C GLN A 62 27.03 -14.81 -1.46
N GLU A 63 27.82 -13.79 -1.12
CA GLU A 63 27.34 -12.42 -0.93
C GLU A 63 26.73 -11.85 -2.22
N LYS A 64 27.39 -12.06 -3.37
CA LYS A 64 26.87 -11.62 -4.67
C LYS A 64 25.59 -12.36 -5.06
N VAL A 65 25.51 -13.67 -4.86
CA VAL A 65 24.30 -14.45 -5.13
C VAL A 65 23.14 -13.96 -4.27
N GLY A 66 23.35 -13.77 -2.96
CA GLY A 66 22.31 -13.24 -2.07
C GLY A 66 21.83 -11.83 -2.46
N SER A 67 22.76 -10.97 -2.90
CA SER A 67 22.39 -9.65 -3.44
C SER A 67 21.58 -9.74 -4.72
N LEU A 68 21.93 -10.67 -5.62
CA LEU A 68 21.20 -10.86 -6.89
C LEU A 68 19.80 -11.42 -6.65
N GLU A 69 19.66 -12.38 -5.75
CA GLU A 69 18.36 -12.97 -5.39
C GLU A 69 17.41 -11.91 -4.82
N LYS A 70 17.92 -10.98 -4.01
CA LYS A 70 17.15 -9.84 -3.51
C LYS A 70 16.66 -8.93 -4.64
N GLN A 71 17.52 -8.60 -5.60
CA GLN A 71 17.14 -7.78 -6.76
C GLN A 71 16.09 -8.48 -7.64
N ILE A 72 16.21 -9.79 -7.85
CA ILE A 72 15.23 -10.57 -8.62
C ILE A 72 13.86 -10.58 -7.92
N ALA A 73 13.83 -10.70 -6.59
CA ALA A 73 12.59 -10.62 -5.81
C ALA A 73 11.91 -9.25 -5.97
N GLU A 74 12.66 -8.15 -5.81
CA GLU A 74 12.14 -6.79 -5.98
C GLU A 74 11.59 -6.55 -7.40
N LEU A 75 12.29 -7.05 -8.45
CA LEU A 75 11.81 -6.95 -9.83
C LEU A 75 10.53 -7.76 -10.09
N LYS A 76 10.40 -8.95 -9.47
CA LYS A 76 9.17 -9.75 -9.56
C LYS A 76 7.99 -9.01 -8.94
N ASP A 77 8.15 -8.41 -7.77
CA ASP A 77 7.07 -7.68 -7.12
C ASP A 77 6.64 -6.44 -7.92
N LEU A 78 7.61 -5.67 -8.45
CA LEU A 78 7.33 -4.57 -9.37
C LEU A 78 6.58 -5.01 -10.64
N SER A 79 6.93 -6.19 -11.19
CA SER A 79 6.24 -6.72 -12.37
C SER A 79 4.77 -7.04 -12.09
N LYS A 80 4.46 -7.65 -10.93
CA LYS A 80 3.08 -7.99 -10.54
C LYS A 80 2.22 -6.75 -10.33
N LEU A 81 2.79 -5.70 -9.74
CA LEU A 81 2.13 -4.41 -9.56
C LEU A 81 1.77 -3.77 -10.91
N SER A 82 2.67 -3.86 -11.90
CA SER A 82 2.46 -3.27 -13.22
C SER A 82 1.37 -3.96 -14.05
N ILE A 83 1.21 -5.27 -13.86
CA ILE A 83 0.24 -6.10 -14.60
C ILE A 83 -1.16 -6.05 -13.94
N GLY A 84 -1.27 -5.48 -12.74
CA GLY A 84 -2.54 -5.36 -12.03
C GLY A 84 -3.05 -6.69 -11.49
N GLN A 85 -2.17 -7.57 -11.00
CA GLN A 85 -2.56 -8.91 -10.55
C GLN A 85 -3.49 -8.88 -9.30
N TYR A 86 -3.35 -7.87 -8.46
CA TYR A 86 -4.06 -7.73 -7.18
C TYR A 86 -5.42 -7.06 -7.35
N ARG A 87 -6.40 -7.41 -6.52
CA ARG A 87 -7.78 -6.89 -6.61
C ARG A 87 -8.03 -5.65 -5.76
N SER A 88 -7.15 -5.34 -4.81
CA SER A 88 -7.27 -4.16 -3.95
C SER A 88 -5.92 -3.70 -3.41
N CYS A 89 -5.86 -2.46 -2.91
CA CYS A 89 -4.69 -1.95 -2.21
C CYS A 89 -4.39 -2.73 -0.91
N ASN A 90 -5.42 -3.29 -0.28
CA ASN A 90 -5.26 -4.14 0.89
C ASN A 90 -4.51 -5.44 0.54
N GLU A 91 -4.87 -6.07 -0.57
CA GLU A 91 -4.19 -7.27 -1.07
C GLU A 91 -2.73 -6.97 -1.43
N ILE A 92 -2.47 -5.84 -2.10
CA ILE A 92 -1.09 -5.37 -2.37
C ILE A 92 -0.29 -5.25 -1.07
N LEU A 93 -0.86 -4.62 -0.03
CA LEU A 93 -0.16 -4.41 1.23
C LEU A 93 0.09 -5.70 2.01
N GLN A 94 -0.79 -6.70 1.90
CA GLN A 94 -0.59 -8.01 2.53
C GLN A 94 0.58 -8.76 1.88
N GLU A 95 0.70 -8.68 0.55
CA GLU A 95 1.73 -9.36 -0.23
C GLU A 95 3.05 -8.59 -0.22
N ILE A 96 3.00 -7.26 -0.18
CA ILE A 96 4.16 -6.36 -0.14
C ILE A 96 4.00 -5.43 1.08
N PRO A 97 4.38 -5.89 2.29
CA PRO A 97 4.18 -5.13 3.54
C PRO A 97 4.86 -3.75 3.57
N ASN A 98 5.87 -3.53 2.72
CA ASN A 98 6.59 -2.26 2.60
C ASN A 98 6.10 -1.40 1.42
N ALA A 99 4.96 -1.73 0.81
CA ALA A 99 4.39 -0.94 -0.27
C ALA A 99 4.15 0.51 0.20
N VAL A 100 4.55 1.47 -0.64
CA VAL A 100 4.40 2.90 -0.35
C VAL A 100 3.08 3.43 -0.89
N SER A 101 2.52 4.48 -0.28
CA SER A 101 1.33 5.12 -0.81
C SER A 101 1.60 5.71 -2.20
N GLY A 102 0.64 5.60 -3.11
CA GLY A 102 0.83 6.01 -4.49
C GLY A 102 -0.20 5.41 -5.43
N THR A 103 0.03 5.55 -6.72
CA THR A 103 -0.87 5.04 -7.75
C THR A 103 -0.49 3.61 -8.15
N TYR A 104 -1.48 2.72 -8.18
CA TYR A 104 -1.33 1.30 -8.51
C TYR A 104 -2.38 0.88 -9.52
N THR A 105 -2.13 -0.21 -10.24
CA THR A 105 -3.14 -0.88 -11.06
C THR A 105 -3.69 -2.07 -10.27
N ILE A 106 -5.01 -2.19 -10.20
CA ILE A 106 -5.71 -3.36 -9.63
C ILE A 106 -6.56 -4.05 -10.70
N SER A 107 -6.74 -5.36 -10.59
CA SER A 107 -7.66 -6.13 -11.43
C SER A 107 -9.07 -6.07 -10.85
N THR A 108 -10.02 -5.68 -11.68
CA THR A 108 -11.44 -5.62 -11.34
C THR A 108 -12.25 -6.41 -12.37
N ASN A 109 -13.55 -6.59 -12.12
CA ASN A 109 -14.46 -7.23 -13.08
C ASN A 109 -14.66 -6.42 -14.37
N ILE A 110 -14.28 -5.13 -14.39
CA ILE A 110 -14.28 -4.27 -15.58
C ILE A 110 -12.90 -4.15 -16.24
N GLY A 111 -11.93 -4.96 -15.79
CA GLY A 111 -10.54 -4.95 -16.24
C GLY A 111 -9.60 -4.19 -15.30
N PRO A 112 -8.35 -3.96 -15.72
CA PRO A 112 -7.36 -3.25 -14.92
C PRO A 112 -7.75 -1.78 -14.72
N VAL A 113 -7.72 -1.32 -13.47
CA VAL A 113 -8.05 0.05 -13.08
C VAL A 113 -6.89 0.66 -12.32
N GLN A 114 -6.54 1.90 -12.66
CA GLN A 114 -5.58 2.68 -11.91
C GLN A 114 -6.26 3.34 -10.68
N VAL A 115 -5.79 3.02 -9.49
CA VAL A 115 -6.30 3.52 -8.21
C VAL A 115 -5.19 4.20 -7.41
N TYR A 116 -5.55 5.03 -6.43
CA TYR A 116 -4.59 5.50 -5.44
C TYR A 116 -4.68 4.63 -4.19
N CYS A 117 -3.56 4.07 -3.77
CA CYS A 117 -3.43 3.28 -2.56
C CYS A 117 -2.81 4.11 -1.44
N GLU A 118 -3.51 4.20 -0.31
CA GLU A 118 -2.92 4.72 0.93
C GLU A 118 -2.45 3.55 1.80
N MET A 119 -1.13 3.36 1.84
CA MET A 119 -0.48 2.22 2.51
C MET A 119 -0.02 2.52 3.94
N GLY A 120 -0.01 3.79 4.36
CA GLY A 120 0.61 4.16 5.64
C GLY A 120 -0.33 4.77 6.68
N LEU A 121 -1.49 5.29 6.30
CA LEU A 121 -2.45 5.85 7.26
C LEU A 121 -3.33 4.76 7.86
N ASN A 122 -3.46 4.73 9.18
CA ASN A 122 -4.35 3.82 9.92
C ASN A 122 -4.23 2.33 9.49
N GLY A 123 -3.00 1.83 9.40
CA GLY A 123 -2.72 0.44 9.00
C GLY A 123 -2.78 0.19 7.49
N GLY A 124 -2.99 1.21 6.67
CA GLY A 124 -2.85 1.15 5.21
C GLY A 124 -3.88 0.29 4.50
N GLY A 125 -3.70 0.11 3.19
CA GLY A 125 -4.52 -0.76 2.34
C GLY A 125 -5.79 -0.11 1.81
N TYR A 126 -5.96 1.21 1.98
CA TYR A 126 -7.14 1.91 1.49
C TYR A 126 -7.03 2.18 -0.02
N THR A 127 -8.10 1.89 -0.75
CA THR A 127 -8.24 2.07 -2.19
C THR A 127 -9.13 3.27 -2.48
N PHE A 128 -8.59 4.25 -3.20
CA PHE A 128 -9.32 5.41 -3.71
C PHE A 128 -9.60 5.22 -5.19
N LEU A 129 -10.87 5.31 -5.56
CA LEU A 129 -11.30 5.17 -6.95
C LEU A 129 -11.27 6.53 -7.68
N PRO A 130 -10.72 6.60 -8.91
CA PRO A 130 -10.74 7.84 -9.69
C PRO A 130 -12.14 8.12 -10.27
N SER A 131 -12.37 9.33 -10.75
CA SER A 131 -13.64 9.70 -11.42
C SER A 131 -13.99 8.78 -12.58
N SER A 132 -12.99 8.28 -13.32
CA SER A 132 -13.17 7.46 -14.53
C SER A 132 -13.86 6.12 -14.31
N VAL A 133 -13.91 5.61 -13.07
CA VAL A 133 -14.62 4.34 -12.76
C VAL A 133 -15.98 4.55 -12.10
N ILE A 134 -16.26 5.75 -11.62
CA ILE A 134 -17.57 6.11 -11.08
C ILE A 134 -18.38 6.68 -12.24
N VAL A 135 -18.84 5.78 -13.11
CA VAL A 135 -19.63 6.07 -14.31
C VAL A 135 -20.86 5.16 -14.36
N ASP A 136 -21.90 5.59 -15.07
CA ASP A 136 -23.12 4.78 -15.23
C ASP A 136 -22.81 3.49 -15.99
N GLY A 137 -23.40 2.39 -15.53
CA GLY A 137 -23.22 1.08 -16.18
C GLY A 137 -21.85 0.43 -15.97
N ALA A 138 -20.95 1.03 -15.18
CA ALA A 138 -19.65 0.40 -14.88
C ALA A 138 -19.83 -1.00 -14.27
N GLY A 139 -20.80 -1.19 -13.37
CA GLY A 139 -21.04 -2.48 -12.74
C GLY A 139 -19.84 -2.99 -11.94
N LEU A 140 -19.00 -2.09 -11.42
CA LEU A 140 -17.81 -2.44 -10.64
C LEU A 140 -18.21 -3.23 -9.39
N ASP A 141 -17.65 -4.42 -9.23
CA ASP A 141 -17.76 -5.20 -8.01
C ASP A 141 -16.87 -4.61 -6.92
N LEU A 142 -17.49 -4.03 -5.89
CA LEU A 142 -16.79 -3.42 -4.76
C LEU A 142 -16.39 -4.44 -3.68
N THR A 143 -16.85 -5.70 -3.76
CA THR A 143 -16.58 -6.71 -2.73
C THR A 143 -15.09 -6.83 -2.36
N PRO A 144 -14.14 -6.84 -3.32
CA PRO A 144 -12.71 -6.90 -3.00
C PRO A 144 -12.16 -5.60 -2.37
N LEU A 145 -12.87 -4.48 -2.50
CA LEU A 145 -12.48 -3.15 -2.04
C LEU A 145 -13.10 -2.77 -0.69
N THR A 146 -14.06 -3.56 -0.19
CA THR A 146 -14.81 -3.29 1.05
C THR A 146 -14.74 -4.49 1.99
N THR A 147 -13.55 -5.04 2.21
CA THR A 147 -13.34 -6.19 3.10
C THR A 147 -13.43 -5.81 4.58
N ASP A 148 -13.14 -4.55 4.92
CA ASP A 148 -13.33 -3.92 6.21
C ASP A 148 -14.40 -2.82 6.11
N THR A 149 -15.61 -3.15 6.53
CA THR A 149 -16.76 -2.22 6.58
C THR A 149 -16.92 -1.53 7.93
N SER A 150 -15.95 -1.68 8.84
CA SER A 150 -16.01 -1.01 10.15
C SER A 150 -15.53 0.45 10.08
N GLN A 151 -14.77 0.80 9.04
CA GLN A 151 -14.16 2.09 8.88
C GLN A 151 -13.92 2.45 7.42
N VAL A 152 -13.84 3.75 7.14
CA VAL A 152 -13.36 4.27 5.85
C VAL A 152 -12.39 5.42 6.07
N LEU A 153 -11.46 5.62 5.13
CA LEU A 153 -10.56 6.77 5.14
C LEU A 153 -11.12 7.85 4.21
N VAL A 154 -11.38 9.04 4.74
CA VAL A 154 -11.81 10.19 3.95
C VAL A 154 -10.68 11.20 3.89
N ARG A 155 -10.27 11.58 2.68
CA ARG A 155 -9.39 12.74 2.43
C ARG A 155 -10.26 13.95 2.11
N ILE A 156 -9.93 15.12 2.65
CA ILE A 156 -10.63 16.38 2.38
C ILE A 156 -9.72 17.26 1.56
N LEU A 157 -10.15 17.76 0.40
CA LEU A 157 -9.37 18.73 -0.37
C LEU A 157 -9.70 20.15 0.10
N GLU A 158 -8.79 20.76 0.86
CA GLU A 158 -8.95 22.14 1.30
C GLU A 158 -8.76 23.15 0.15
N GLN A 159 -9.26 24.37 0.34
CA GLN A 159 -9.03 25.49 -0.58
C GLN A 159 -7.53 25.83 -0.70
N THR A 160 -6.76 25.61 0.37
CA THR A 160 -5.30 25.79 0.42
C THR A 160 -4.53 24.76 -0.41
N GLY A 161 -5.19 23.67 -0.84
CA GLY A 161 -4.55 22.51 -1.45
C GLY A 161 -4.10 21.46 -0.45
N SER A 162 -4.19 21.72 0.86
CA SER A 162 -3.95 20.68 1.87
C SER A 162 -4.97 19.55 1.78
N GLN A 163 -4.55 18.36 2.18
CA GLN A 163 -5.35 17.14 2.09
C GLN A 163 -5.42 16.38 3.43
N PRO A 164 -5.95 17.00 4.50
CA PRO A 164 -6.12 16.30 5.77
C PRO A 164 -7.08 15.12 5.62
N TYR A 165 -7.03 14.23 6.60
CA TYR A 165 -7.80 12.99 6.58
C TYR A 165 -8.57 12.72 7.87
N THR A 166 -9.65 11.96 7.72
CA THR A 166 -10.44 11.40 8.82
C THR A 166 -10.67 9.93 8.61
N ILE A 167 -10.51 9.13 9.67
CA ILE A 167 -11.03 7.77 9.74
C ILE A 167 -12.45 7.84 10.28
N LEU A 168 -13.42 7.49 9.44
CA LEU A 168 -14.83 7.46 9.83
C LEU A 168 -15.21 6.06 10.29
N GLN A 169 -15.95 5.98 11.40
CA GLN A 169 -16.44 4.74 11.99
C GLN A 169 -17.85 4.96 12.51
N GLN A 170 -18.58 3.87 12.77
CA GLN A 170 -19.83 3.95 13.52
C GLN A 170 -19.61 4.46 14.95
N LEU A 171 -20.63 5.13 15.50
CA LEU A 171 -20.71 5.32 16.95
C LEU A 171 -20.78 3.96 17.64
N ALA A 172 -20.33 3.90 18.90
CA ALA A 172 -20.33 2.66 19.67
C ALA A 172 -21.74 2.03 19.78
N ALA A 173 -22.79 2.85 19.85
CA ALA A 173 -24.18 2.40 19.88
C ALA A 173 -24.65 1.71 18.58
N TYR A 174 -23.91 1.86 17.48
CA TYR A 174 -24.21 1.34 16.15
C TYR A 174 -23.08 0.46 15.60
N SER A 175 -22.16 -0.02 16.46
CA SER A 175 -20.97 -0.76 16.02
C SER A 175 -21.28 -2.09 15.31
N SER A 176 -22.49 -2.63 15.46
CA SER A 176 -22.94 -3.83 14.77
C SER A 176 -23.46 -3.57 13.34
N ILE A 177 -23.61 -2.31 12.94
CA ILE A 177 -24.10 -1.93 11.61
C ILE A 177 -22.87 -1.60 10.75
N PRO A 178 -22.56 -2.39 9.71
CA PRO A 178 -21.43 -2.08 8.84
C PRO A 178 -21.67 -0.76 8.11
N ILE A 179 -20.60 -0.01 7.84
CA ILE A 179 -20.66 1.15 6.96
C ILE A 179 -20.91 0.63 5.54
N HIS A 180 -22.01 1.08 4.93
CA HIS A 180 -22.38 0.68 3.58
C HIS A 180 -21.64 1.53 2.56
N VAL A 181 -20.97 0.88 1.61
CA VAL A 181 -20.36 1.53 0.45
C VAL A 181 -20.97 0.96 -0.82
N SER A 182 -21.36 1.83 -1.74
CA SER A 182 -21.87 1.41 -3.05
C SER A 182 -21.57 2.46 -4.12
N ILE A 183 -21.67 2.05 -5.38
CA ILE A 183 -21.68 2.94 -6.54
C ILE A 183 -23.06 2.91 -7.15
N ASN A 184 -23.65 4.09 -7.38
CA ASN A 184 -24.95 4.29 -8.01
C ASN A 184 -26.14 3.58 -7.33
N SER A 185 -25.99 3.15 -6.08
CA SER A 185 -27.04 2.56 -5.26
C SER A 185 -27.06 3.23 -3.88
N ASN A 186 -28.22 3.12 -3.22
CA ASN A 186 -28.43 3.53 -1.84
C ASN A 186 -29.39 2.55 -1.13
N ASP A 187 -29.36 1.27 -1.50
CA ASP A 187 -30.35 0.27 -1.08
C ASP A 187 -30.44 0.15 0.45
N GLY A 188 -31.65 0.34 0.99
CA GLY A 188 -31.90 0.35 2.43
C GLY A 188 -31.54 1.66 3.15
N TYR A 189 -31.02 2.66 2.42
CA TYR A 189 -30.65 3.99 2.92
C TYR A 189 -31.46 5.08 2.22
N GLN A 190 -31.55 6.26 2.85
CA GLN A 190 -32.08 7.44 2.19
C GLN A 190 -31.08 7.90 1.13
N GLY A 191 -31.55 8.14 -0.09
CA GLY A 191 -30.69 8.52 -1.21
C GLY A 191 -30.30 10.01 -1.20
N PRO A 192 -29.24 10.37 -1.94
CA PRO A 192 -28.82 11.76 -2.08
C PRO A 192 -29.84 12.61 -2.85
N ASN A 193 -29.85 13.91 -2.58
CA ASN A 193 -30.67 14.90 -3.28
C ASN A 193 -30.07 15.27 -4.65
N ASN A 194 -28.74 15.26 -4.77
CA ASN A 194 -28.02 15.65 -5.98
C ASN A 194 -27.87 14.54 -7.03
N LYS A 195 -28.81 13.59 -7.13
CA LYS A 195 -28.78 12.50 -8.13
C LYS A 195 -28.69 12.99 -9.58
N ALA A 196 -29.15 14.21 -9.86
CA ALA A 196 -29.04 14.82 -11.19
C ALA A 196 -27.58 15.06 -11.65
N LEU A 197 -26.62 15.11 -10.71
CA LEU A 197 -25.18 15.22 -11.01
C LEU A 197 -24.59 13.94 -11.62
N GLY A 198 -25.39 12.88 -11.75
CA GLY A 198 -25.01 11.63 -12.38
C GLY A 198 -24.51 10.58 -11.38
N PRO A 199 -23.60 9.69 -11.82
CA PRO A 199 -23.04 8.63 -10.99
C PRO A 199 -22.45 9.13 -9.67
N TYR A 200 -22.53 8.31 -8.64
CA TYR A 200 -22.04 8.64 -7.30
C TYR A 200 -21.51 7.43 -6.57
N MET A 201 -20.55 7.67 -5.68
CA MET A 201 -20.22 6.75 -4.60
C MET A 201 -21.01 7.16 -3.36
N PHE A 202 -21.59 6.17 -2.70
CA PHE A 202 -22.44 6.35 -1.53
C PHE A 202 -21.80 5.70 -0.30
N LEU A 203 -21.84 6.41 0.82
CA LEU A 203 -21.33 5.98 2.11
C LEU A 203 -22.44 6.12 3.16
N GLY A 204 -23.16 5.04 3.44
CA GLY A 204 -24.27 4.99 4.38
C GLY A 204 -23.84 4.54 5.78
N PHE A 205 -24.29 5.26 6.82
CA PHE A 205 -24.04 4.89 8.21
C PHE A 205 -25.23 4.15 8.82
N LEU A 206 -26.43 4.74 8.81
CA LEU A 206 -27.62 4.12 9.41
C LEU A 206 -28.68 3.83 8.34
N PRO A 207 -29.15 2.57 8.20
CA PRO A 207 -30.29 2.24 7.36
C PRO A 207 -31.54 3.03 7.77
N THR A 208 -32.48 3.22 6.83
CA THR A 208 -33.64 4.10 7.04
C THR A 208 -34.49 3.72 8.26
N ASN A 209 -34.68 2.42 8.51
CA ASN A 209 -35.42 1.91 9.65
C ASN A 209 -34.75 2.22 10.99
N VAL A 210 -33.41 2.26 11.04
CA VAL A 210 -32.66 2.61 12.25
C VAL A 210 -32.60 4.13 12.42
N ALA A 211 -32.34 4.87 11.34
CA ALA A 211 -32.23 6.32 11.37
C ALA A 211 -33.56 7.02 11.71
N ALA A 212 -34.71 6.41 11.38
CA ALA A 212 -36.04 6.94 11.70
C ALA A 212 -36.59 6.47 13.07
N ASP A 213 -35.89 5.57 13.78
CA ASP A 213 -36.37 5.03 15.05
C ASP A 213 -36.34 6.11 16.15
N PRO A 214 -37.49 6.45 16.78
CA PRO A 214 -37.56 7.45 17.84
C PRO A 214 -36.72 7.11 19.08
N SER A 215 -36.43 5.82 19.32
CA SER A 215 -35.54 5.38 20.40
C SER A 215 -34.06 5.61 20.09
N LYS A 216 -33.73 5.93 18.83
CA LYS A 216 -32.37 6.15 18.30
C LYS A 216 -32.15 7.60 17.89
N ALA A 217 -32.65 8.55 18.69
CA ALA A 217 -32.54 9.97 18.38
C ALA A 217 -31.08 10.49 18.39
N ALA A 218 -30.19 9.93 19.22
CA ALA A 218 -28.77 10.30 19.21
C ALA A 218 -28.02 9.60 18.08
N GLN A 219 -27.57 10.35 17.07
CA GLN A 219 -26.98 9.84 15.84
C GLN A 219 -25.69 10.58 15.50
N GLY A 220 -24.98 10.09 14.47
CA GLY A 220 -23.72 10.64 14.01
C GLY A 220 -22.72 9.54 13.68
N PHE A 221 -21.44 9.85 13.80
CA PHE A 221 -20.34 8.95 13.50
C PHE A 221 -19.11 9.29 14.34
N ARG A 222 -18.12 8.41 14.36
CA ARG A 222 -16.81 8.70 14.93
C ARG A 222 -15.88 9.17 13.82
N SER A 223 -15.05 10.15 14.12
CA SER A 223 -14.03 10.66 13.22
C SER A 223 -12.71 10.77 13.98
N ASN A 224 -11.69 10.03 13.53
CA ASN A 224 -10.38 9.96 14.17
C ASN A 224 -10.46 9.66 15.70
N GLY A 225 -11.39 8.78 16.08
CA GLY A 225 -11.65 8.37 17.46
C GLY A 225 -12.58 9.29 18.27
N ARG A 226 -12.97 10.45 17.73
CA ARG A 226 -13.89 11.40 18.38
C ARG A 226 -15.31 11.23 17.89
N ASP A 227 -16.27 11.21 18.80
CA ASP A 227 -17.69 11.15 18.48
C ASP A 227 -18.16 12.51 17.95
N VAL A 228 -18.74 12.50 16.75
CA VAL A 228 -19.37 13.64 16.10
C VAL A 228 -20.87 13.34 16.03
N THR A 229 -21.63 13.93 16.95
CA THR A 229 -23.02 13.55 17.20
C THR A 229 -23.98 14.70 17.04
N PHE A 230 -25.25 14.34 16.86
CA PHE A 230 -26.40 15.23 16.86
C PHE A 230 -27.63 14.49 17.38
N THR A 231 -28.70 15.22 17.64
CA THR A 231 -30.01 14.64 17.95
C THR A 231 -30.92 14.77 16.75
N ASN A 232 -31.33 13.65 16.16
CA ASN A 232 -32.33 13.60 15.10
C ASN A 232 -33.69 14.02 15.66
N CYS A 233 -34.10 15.24 15.33
CA CYS A 233 -35.24 15.91 15.96
C CYS A 233 -36.56 15.73 15.20
N ASP A 234 -36.52 15.23 13.97
CA ASP A 234 -37.68 15.08 13.08
C ASP A 234 -37.82 13.65 12.51
N ARG A 235 -36.94 12.72 12.94
CA ARG A 235 -36.88 11.31 12.47
C ARG A 235 -36.56 11.18 10.99
N ASN A 236 -35.99 12.22 10.40
CA ASN A 236 -35.56 12.18 9.02
C ASN A 236 -34.45 11.10 8.87
N PRO A 237 -34.60 10.11 7.97
CA PRO A 237 -33.72 8.94 7.91
C PRO A 237 -32.37 9.18 7.19
N ASN A 238 -32.01 10.43 6.86
CA ASN A 238 -30.73 10.74 6.23
C ASN A 238 -29.55 10.39 7.16
N SER A 239 -28.56 9.65 6.66
CA SER A 239 -27.36 9.27 7.41
C SER A 239 -26.25 8.82 6.45
N TYR A 240 -25.68 9.75 5.67
CA TYR A 240 -24.70 9.41 4.64
C TYR A 240 -23.76 10.55 4.23
N PHE A 241 -22.73 10.14 3.50
CA PHE A 241 -21.97 10.96 2.56
C PHE A 241 -22.21 10.43 1.15
N ALA A 242 -22.31 11.31 0.17
CA ALA A 242 -22.36 10.94 -1.24
C ALA A 242 -21.41 11.81 -2.04
N THR A 243 -20.63 11.20 -2.93
CA THR A 243 -19.63 11.89 -3.75
C THR A 243 -19.91 11.70 -5.23
N PHE A 244 -19.87 12.79 -5.98
CA PHE A 244 -20.27 12.88 -7.38
C PHE A 244 -19.08 13.40 -8.20
N PRO A 245 -18.53 12.61 -9.13
CA PRO A 245 -17.57 13.12 -10.11
C PRO A 245 -18.13 14.29 -10.92
N ASN A 246 -19.45 14.31 -11.15
CA ASN A 246 -20.16 15.33 -11.90
C ASN A 246 -19.55 15.58 -13.29
N HIS A 247 -19.41 14.51 -14.08
CA HIS A 247 -18.79 14.54 -15.42
C HIS A 247 -19.45 15.53 -16.39
N ASP A 248 -20.74 15.82 -16.19
CA ASP A 248 -21.51 16.77 -17.00
C ASP A 248 -21.45 18.22 -16.47
N GLU A 249 -20.69 18.47 -15.40
CA GLU A 249 -20.55 19.78 -14.75
C GLU A 249 -21.90 20.46 -14.42
N LYS A 250 -22.89 19.64 -14.01
CA LYS A 250 -24.23 20.12 -13.68
C LYS A 250 -24.21 20.92 -12.38
N ASN A 251 -25.14 21.86 -12.28
CA ASN A 251 -25.36 22.60 -11.05
C ASN A 251 -26.01 21.71 -9.99
N PRO A 252 -25.55 21.77 -8.72
CA PRO A 252 -26.21 21.09 -7.63
C PRO A 252 -27.58 21.69 -7.33
N VAL A 253 -28.43 20.91 -6.68
CA VAL A 253 -29.75 21.33 -6.21
C VAL A 253 -29.59 22.52 -5.27
N PRO A 254 -30.25 23.67 -5.55
CA PRO A 254 -30.22 24.83 -4.69
C PRO A 254 -30.73 24.48 -3.29
N HIS A 255 -30.00 24.91 -2.28
CA HIS A 255 -30.44 24.84 -0.90
C HIS A 255 -29.76 25.92 -0.07
N ASN A 256 -30.41 26.25 1.04
CA ASN A 256 -29.78 27.04 2.09
C ASN A 256 -29.00 26.06 2.97
N PRO A 257 -27.66 26.19 3.07
CA PRO A 257 -26.88 25.33 3.92
C PRO A 257 -27.34 25.52 5.37
N HIS A 258 -27.84 24.44 5.98
CA HIS A 258 -28.11 24.42 7.41
C HIS A 258 -26.80 24.04 8.10
N PHE A 259 -26.01 25.06 8.43
CA PHE A 259 -24.69 24.91 9.06
C PHE A 259 -24.82 24.52 10.54
N TYR A 260 -25.30 23.30 10.78
CA TYR A 260 -25.24 22.70 12.10
C TYR A 260 -23.82 22.27 12.45
N GLN A 261 -23.55 22.20 13.74
CA GLN A 261 -22.23 21.97 14.35
C GLN A 261 -21.55 20.66 13.87
N LEU A 262 -22.32 19.70 13.36
CA LEU A 262 -21.85 18.37 12.97
C LEU A 262 -20.73 18.40 11.90
N HIS A 263 -20.96 19.04 10.75
CA HIS A 263 -19.96 19.07 9.67
C HIS A 263 -18.68 19.81 10.08
N ARG A 264 -18.81 20.88 10.88
CA ARG A 264 -17.68 21.65 11.41
C ARG A 264 -16.87 20.82 12.40
N ASN A 265 -17.54 20.15 13.34
CA ASN A 265 -16.90 19.27 14.31
C ASN A 265 -16.17 18.10 13.63
N TRP A 266 -16.75 17.54 12.56
CA TRP A 266 -16.09 16.54 11.74
C TRP A 266 -14.81 17.10 11.10
N ARG A 267 -14.86 18.22 10.37
CA ARG A 267 -13.67 18.79 9.74
C ARG A 267 -12.58 19.17 10.76
N GLN A 268 -12.96 19.68 11.93
CA GLN A 268 -12.02 20.00 13.03
C GLN A 268 -11.31 18.76 13.62
N SER A 269 -11.86 17.55 13.42
CA SER A 269 -11.22 16.30 13.86
C SER A 269 -10.20 15.78 12.85
N ALA A 270 -10.09 16.39 11.67
CA ALA A 270 -9.17 15.95 10.63
C ALA A 270 -7.71 16.11 11.04
N ARG A 271 -6.87 15.19 10.58
CA ARG A 271 -5.43 15.16 10.86
C ARG A 271 -4.66 15.41 9.58
N GLN A 272 -3.53 16.09 9.68
CA GLN A 272 -2.64 16.26 8.54
C GLN A 272 -1.92 14.92 8.25
N PRO A 273 -1.86 14.48 6.98
CA PRO A 273 -1.01 13.36 6.61
C PRO A 273 0.46 13.71 6.85
N PRO A 274 1.35 12.70 7.03
CA PRO A 274 2.79 12.93 6.98
C PRO A 274 3.20 13.66 5.69
N SER A 275 4.23 14.53 5.80
CA SER A 275 4.70 15.38 4.68
C SER A 275 4.97 14.57 3.41
N GLY A 276 4.58 15.13 2.26
CA GLY A 276 4.78 14.53 0.92
C GLY A 276 3.70 13.56 0.46
N ARG A 277 2.73 13.18 1.31
CA ARG A 277 1.62 12.26 0.94
C ARG A 277 0.38 13.00 0.42
N THR A 278 0.50 13.59 -0.77
CA THR A 278 -0.59 14.23 -1.50
C THR A 278 -1.14 13.31 -2.59
N MET A 279 -2.45 13.13 -2.62
CA MET A 279 -3.16 12.39 -3.66
C MET A 279 -3.51 13.33 -4.82
N PRO A 280 -3.50 12.86 -6.08
CA PRO A 280 -3.96 13.65 -7.22
C PRO A 280 -5.41 14.15 -7.04
N THR A 281 -5.74 15.30 -7.63
CA THR A 281 -7.05 15.94 -7.42
C THR A 281 -8.21 15.23 -8.10
N ASN A 282 -7.97 14.36 -9.08
CA ASN A 282 -8.99 13.60 -9.81
C ASN A 282 -9.64 12.46 -8.99
N TYR A 283 -9.26 12.31 -7.72
CA TYR A 283 -9.89 11.43 -6.74
C TYR A 283 -10.87 12.18 -5.81
N PHE A 284 -10.90 13.52 -5.87
CA PHE A 284 -11.74 14.36 -5.02
C PHE A 284 -12.95 14.86 -5.80
N PHE A 285 -14.13 14.72 -5.21
CA PHE A 285 -15.39 14.90 -5.91
C PHE A 285 -16.31 15.91 -5.21
N PHE A 286 -17.29 16.41 -5.95
CA PHE A 286 -18.41 17.13 -5.34
C PHE A 286 -19.03 16.25 -4.25
N THR A 287 -19.30 16.81 -3.08
CA THR A 287 -19.74 16.03 -1.93
C THR A 287 -21.05 16.57 -1.40
N GLU A 288 -21.99 15.66 -1.15
CA GLU A 288 -23.19 15.89 -0.36
C GLU A 288 -23.07 15.15 0.98
N ILE A 289 -23.42 15.82 2.07
CA ILE A 289 -23.47 15.23 3.41
C ILE A 289 -24.86 15.51 3.96
N HIS A 290 -25.54 14.44 4.37
CA HIS A 290 -26.88 14.54 4.91
C HIS A 290 -27.06 13.61 6.10
N PHE A 291 -27.29 14.23 7.27
CA PHE A 291 -27.66 13.56 8.50
C PHE A 291 -28.96 14.20 9.02
N GLY A 292 -29.95 13.37 9.33
CA GLY A 292 -31.35 13.76 9.53
C GLY A 292 -31.58 15.00 10.39
N GLY A 293 -32.48 15.87 9.92
CA GLY A 293 -32.97 17.03 10.66
C GLY A 293 -31.86 17.90 11.25
N CYS A 294 -31.94 18.14 12.56
CA CYS A 294 -30.97 18.91 13.35
C CYS A 294 -29.51 18.39 13.28
N GLY A 295 -29.21 17.41 12.43
CA GLY A 295 -27.89 16.92 12.05
C GLY A 295 -27.16 17.85 11.09
N VAL A 296 -27.34 17.68 9.77
CA VAL A 296 -26.79 18.56 8.74
C VAL A 296 -27.37 18.25 7.36
N TYR A 297 -27.55 19.27 6.53
CA TYR A 297 -27.55 19.13 5.07
C TYR A 297 -26.61 20.17 4.47
N THR A 298 -25.58 19.69 3.77
CA THR A 298 -24.57 20.55 3.14
C THR A 298 -23.95 19.88 1.93
N SER A 299 -23.45 20.69 1.01
CA SER A 299 -22.60 20.22 -0.08
C SER A 299 -21.33 21.05 -0.23
N SER A 300 -20.36 20.51 -0.99
CA SER A 300 -19.04 21.11 -1.12
C SER A 300 -19.00 22.45 -1.85
N ASP A 301 -19.99 22.77 -2.69
CA ASP A 301 -20.12 24.12 -3.28
C ASP A 301 -20.51 25.20 -2.24
N LYS A 302 -20.96 24.79 -1.05
CA LYS A 302 -21.28 25.69 0.08
C LYS A 302 -20.16 25.77 1.12
N TRP A 303 -19.09 24.99 0.97
CA TRP A 303 -17.99 25.00 1.93
C TRP A 303 -17.01 26.13 1.61
N THR A 304 -16.63 26.90 2.64
CA THR A 304 -15.67 28.00 2.49
C THR A 304 -14.22 27.54 2.65
N ASP A 305 -14.00 26.37 3.24
CA ASP A 305 -12.70 25.82 3.64
C ASP A 305 -12.26 24.60 2.83
N ALA A 306 -13.18 23.94 2.12
CA ALA A 306 -12.92 22.73 1.34
C ALA A 306 -13.66 22.71 -0.01
N ARG A 307 -13.17 21.89 -0.94
CA ARG A 307 -13.67 21.75 -2.32
C ARG A 307 -14.39 20.43 -2.58
N GLY A 308 -14.09 19.41 -1.79
CA GLY A 308 -14.63 18.07 -1.96
C GLY A 308 -13.87 17.06 -1.11
N ILE A 309 -14.30 15.80 -1.20
CA ILE A 309 -13.63 14.69 -0.52
C ILE A 309 -13.32 13.55 -1.48
N ALA A 310 -12.44 12.68 -1.03
CA ALA A 310 -12.20 11.38 -1.61
C ALA A 310 -12.45 10.31 -0.54
N ILE A 311 -13.08 9.20 -0.92
CA ILE A 311 -13.40 8.07 -0.02
C ILE A 311 -12.50 6.90 -0.38
N GLY A 312 -11.79 6.39 0.63
CA GLY A 312 -10.93 5.23 0.55
C GLY A 312 -11.51 4.08 1.34
N THR A 313 -11.63 2.92 0.70
CA THR A 313 -12.17 1.69 1.30
C THR A 313 -11.10 0.62 1.40
N LYS A 314 -11.27 -0.32 2.31
CA LYS A 314 -10.33 -1.42 2.56
C LYS A 314 -11.10 -2.73 2.65
#